data_AF-A0A7W1QHY5-F1
#
_entry.id   AF-A0A7W1QHY5-F1
#
_cell.length_a   1.000
_cell.length_b   1.000
_cell.length_c   1.000
_cell.angle_alpha   90.00
_cell.angle_beta   90.00
_cell.angle_gamma   90.00
#
_symmetry.space_group_name_H-M   'P 1'
#
loop_
_entity.id
_entity.type
_entity.pdbx_description
1 polymer ?
#
loop_
_entity_poly.entity_id
_entity_poly.type
_entity_poly.pdbx_seq_one_letter_code
_entity_poly.pdbx_strand_id
1 'polypeptide(L)'
;MQKRTASIKLVTTAQQSALLSAVQTESARVCNTLVLLAQKNNCWNHVKLHRLAYYPIRATTTLGSQMVCNALKAVCNAFKSLKSKKTKELPRSTFKPTSSVHYDKRTYSFKEGALSLYTLSGRIVLPMALGEPQKEYL
;
A
#
# COMPACT_ATOMS: atom_id res chain seq x y z
N MET A 1 0.29 -5.48 25.18
CA MET A 1 0.50 -6.41 24.05
C MET A 1 1.74 -5.94 23.28
N GLN A 2 2.83 -6.70 23.25
CA GLN A 2 4.03 -6.34 22.47
C GLN A 2 3.73 -6.44 20.97
N LYS A 3 4.10 -5.42 20.20
CA LYS A 3 3.99 -5.44 18.74
C LYS A 3 5.19 -6.19 18.16
N ARG A 4 4.95 -7.32 17.50
CA ARG A 4 5.97 -8.11 16.80
C ARG A 4 5.83 -7.90 15.28
N THR A 5 6.96 -7.95 14.58
CA THR A 5 7.03 -7.83 13.12
C THR A 5 7.77 -9.03 12.57
N ALA A 6 7.18 -9.72 11.60
CA ALA A 6 7.82 -10.83 10.88
C ALA A 6 8.00 -10.47 9.41
N SER A 7 9.13 -10.86 8.83
CA SER A 7 9.40 -10.78 7.38
C SER A 7 9.25 -12.16 6.77
N ILE A 8 8.27 -12.34 5.88
CA ILE A 8 7.88 -13.64 5.34
C ILE A 8 7.98 -13.58 3.83
N LYS A 9 8.64 -14.58 3.22
CA LYS A 9 8.69 -14.72 1.77
C LYS A 9 7.42 -15.39 1.27
N LEU A 10 6.80 -14.79 0.25
CA LEU A 10 5.68 -15.39 -0.47
C LEU A 10 6.21 -16.28 -1.60
N VAL A 11 5.67 -17.49 -1.70
CA VAL A 11 5.93 -18.38 -2.84
C VAL A 11 4.94 -18.02 -3.93
N THR A 12 5.42 -17.61 -5.09
CA THR A 12 4.59 -17.09 -6.19
C THR A 12 4.97 -17.77 -7.51
N THR A 13 3.98 -18.01 -8.36
CA THR A 13 4.20 -18.30 -9.78
C THR A 13 4.49 -17.00 -10.54
N ALA A 14 5.00 -17.11 -11.78
CA ALA A 14 5.21 -15.93 -12.63
C ALA A 14 3.93 -15.11 -12.84
N GLN A 15 2.79 -15.78 -13.03
CA GLN A 15 1.48 -15.13 -13.17
C GLN A 15 1.06 -14.39 -11.89
N GLN A 16 1.23 -15.01 -10.71
CA GLN A 16 0.92 -14.37 -9.44
C GLN A 16 1.83 -13.17 -9.15
N SER A 17 3.12 -13.28 -9.45
CA SER A 17 4.08 -12.18 -9.34
C SER A 17 3.69 -10.99 -10.23
N ALA A 18 3.24 -11.26 -11.46
CA ALA A 18 2.73 -10.22 -12.36
C ALA A 18 1.49 -9.52 -11.79
N LEU A 19 0.54 -10.26 -11.20
CA LEU A 19 -0.64 -9.68 -10.54
C LEU A 19 -0.26 -8.76 -9.37
N LEU A 20 0.68 -9.19 -8.52
CA LEU A 20 1.17 -8.35 -7.43
C LEU A 20 1.90 -7.10 -7.95
N SER A 21 2.73 -7.25 -8.99
CA SER A 21 3.43 -6.13 -9.63
C SER A 21 2.47 -5.12 -10.24
N ALA A 22 1.35 -5.57 -10.81
CA ALA A 22 0.29 -4.68 -11.30
C ALA A 22 -0.34 -3.86 -10.16
N VAL A 23 -0.56 -4.47 -8.98
CA VAL A 23 -1.03 -3.74 -7.79
C VAL A 23 0.00 -2.70 -7.36
N GLN A 24 1.29 -3.02 -7.35
CA GLN A 24 2.34 -2.06 -6.98
C GLN A 24 2.36 -0.87 -7.95
N THR A 25 2.30 -1.15 -9.25
CA THR A 25 2.33 -0.13 -10.30
C THR A 25 1.14 0.82 -10.18
N GLU A 26 -0.08 0.27 -10.06
CA GLU A 26 -1.29 1.08 -9.95
C GLU A 26 -1.34 1.85 -8.61
N SER A 27 -0.90 1.22 -7.51
CA SER A 27 -0.80 1.90 -6.21
C SER A 27 0.19 3.06 -6.25
N ALA A 28 1.35 2.87 -6.89
CA ALA A 28 2.34 3.92 -7.07
C ALA A 28 1.80 5.08 -7.92
N ARG A 29 1.09 4.77 -9.02
CA ARG A 29 0.41 5.78 -9.86
C ARG A 29 -0.56 6.62 -9.03
N VAL A 30 -1.45 5.98 -8.27
CA VAL A 30 -2.43 6.66 -7.40
C VAL A 30 -1.73 7.49 -6.34
N CYS A 31 -0.70 6.97 -5.67
CA CYS A 31 0.08 7.74 -4.70
C CYS A 31 0.72 8.98 -5.32
N ASN A 32 1.29 8.87 -6.53
CA ASN A 32 1.89 10.01 -7.22
C ASN A 32 0.86 11.07 -7.61
N THR A 33 -0.33 10.67 -8.08
CA THR A 33 -1.44 11.60 -8.32
C THR A 33 -1.87 12.30 -7.04
N LEU A 34 -1.96 11.57 -5.92
CA LEU A 34 -2.30 12.13 -4.61
C LEU A 34 -1.25 13.12 -4.11
N VAL A 35 0.04 12.86 -4.32
CA VAL A 35 1.13 13.80 -3.99
C VAL A 35 0.95 15.11 -4.75
N LEU A 36 0.69 15.05 -6.05
CA LEU A 36 0.46 16.24 -6.87
C LEU A 36 -0.77 17.03 -6.42
N LEU A 37 -1.88 16.34 -6.10
CA LEU A 37 -3.09 16.98 -5.57
C LEU A 37 -2.84 17.64 -4.21
N ALA A 38 -2.12 16.96 -3.31
CA ALA A 38 -1.75 17.50 -2.01
C ALA A 38 -0.87 18.75 -2.15
N GLN A 39 0.13 18.72 -3.05
CA GLN A 39 0.99 19.87 -3.35
C GLN A 39 0.20 21.05 -3.90
N LYS A 40 -0.60 20.81 -4.96
CA LYS A 40 -1.41 21.85 -5.63
C LYS A 40 -2.36 22.57 -4.66
N ASN A 41 -2.89 21.85 -3.68
CA ASN A 41 -3.88 22.38 -2.72
C ASN A 41 -3.28 22.69 -1.34
N ASN A 42 -1.95 22.60 -1.18
CA ASN A 42 -1.24 22.70 0.10
C ASN A 42 -1.92 21.89 1.24
N CYS A 43 -2.35 20.67 0.92
CA CYS A 43 -3.22 19.86 1.76
C CYS A 43 -2.52 18.57 2.21
N TRP A 44 -2.01 18.59 3.45
CA TRP A 44 -1.25 17.48 4.04
C TRP A 44 -2.01 16.71 5.13
N ASN A 45 -3.19 17.22 5.49
CA ASN A 45 -4.07 16.57 6.45
C ASN A 45 -4.84 15.43 5.77
N HIS A 46 -4.78 14.23 6.34
CA HIS A 46 -5.42 13.04 5.79
C HIS A 46 -6.92 13.21 5.54
N VAL A 47 -7.67 13.80 6.47
CA VAL A 47 -9.13 13.97 6.33
C VAL A 47 -9.45 14.96 5.21
N LYS A 48 -8.73 16.09 5.15
CA LYS A 48 -8.91 17.08 4.10
C LYS A 48 -8.54 16.52 2.72
N LEU A 49 -7.41 15.81 2.62
CA LEU A 49 -6.96 15.19 1.38
C LEU A 49 -7.92 14.09 0.91
N HIS A 50 -8.46 13.29 1.83
CA HIS A 50 -9.47 12.29 1.50
C HIS A 50 -10.72 12.94 0.88
N ARG A 51 -11.28 13.99 1.51
CA ARG A 51 -12.45 14.70 0.97
C ARG A 51 -12.19 15.27 -0.43
N LEU A 52 -11.00 15.83 -0.63
CA LEU A 52 -10.58 16.42 -1.89
C LEU A 52 -10.38 15.38 -3.01
N ALA A 53 -9.73 14.26 -2.70
CA ALA A 53 -9.16 13.39 -3.72
C ALA A 53 -9.86 12.03 -3.88
N TYR A 54 -10.62 11.56 -2.88
CA TYR A 54 -11.16 10.19 -2.89
C TYR A 54 -12.04 9.90 -4.11
N TYR A 55 -13.06 10.71 -4.38
CA TYR A 55 -13.96 10.48 -5.51
C TYR A 55 -13.27 10.64 -6.88
N PRO A 56 -12.47 11.71 -7.12
CA PRO A 56 -11.70 11.82 -8.37
C PRO A 56 -10.76 10.65 -8.62
N ILE A 57 -10.07 10.17 -7.58
CA ILE A 57 -9.19 9.01 -7.70
C ILE A 57 -9.99 7.73 -7.97
N ARG A 58 -11.10 7.50 -7.23
CA ARG A 58 -11.96 6.32 -7.43
C ARG A 58 -12.55 6.23 -8.84
N ALA A 59 -12.78 7.36 -9.50
CA ALA A 59 -13.26 7.39 -10.88
C ALA A 59 -12.19 6.99 -11.92
N THR A 60 -10.90 7.03 -11.56
CA THR A 60 -9.78 6.88 -12.51
C THR A 60 -8.85 5.70 -12.20
N THR A 61 -9.13 4.94 -11.14
CA THR A 61 -8.29 3.82 -10.70
C THR A 61 -9.02 2.50 -10.71
N THR A 62 -8.28 1.44 -10.96
CA THR A 62 -8.74 0.05 -10.79
C THR A 62 -8.60 -0.45 -9.35
N LEU A 63 -7.99 0.33 -8.45
CA LEU A 63 -7.91 -0.01 -7.02
C LEU A 63 -9.28 0.04 -6.35
N GLY A 64 -9.60 -1.00 -5.58
CA GLY A 64 -10.74 -1.02 -4.68
C GLY A 64 -10.67 0.10 -3.63
N SER A 65 -11.82 0.45 -3.05
CA SER A 65 -11.98 1.54 -2.09
C SER A 65 -10.97 1.50 -0.94
N GLN A 66 -10.75 0.33 -0.36
CA GLN A 66 -9.82 0.15 0.74
C GLN A 66 -8.34 0.40 0.32
N MET A 67 -7.97 0.02 -0.89
CA MET A 67 -6.62 0.28 -1.42
C MET A 67 -6.39 1.77 -1.68
N VAL A 68 -7.41 2.49 -2.15
CA VAL A 68 -7.35 3.97 -2.26
C VAL A 68 -7.16 4.62 -0.90
N CYS A 69 -7.89 4.17 0.13
CA CYS A 69 -7.69 4.64 1.50
C CYS A 69 -6.27 4.35 2.02
N ASN A 70 -5.67 3.21 1.64
CA ASN A 70 -4.30 2.87 2.02
C ASN A 70 -3.27 3.73 1.29
N ALA A 71 -3.49 4.05 0.01
CA ALA A 71 -2.66 4.99 -0.74
C ALA A 71 -2.68 6.39 -0.10
N LEU A 72 -3.87 6.91 0.26
CA LEU A 72 -4.02 8.17 1.00
C LEU A 72 -3.21 8.18 2.30
N LYS A 73 -3.31 7.12 3.11
CA LYS A 73 -2.52 6.98 4.34
C LYS A 73 -1.02 6.92 4.05
N ALA A 74 -0.59 6.20 3.02
CA ALA A 74 0.82 6.08 2.64
C ALA A 74 1.42 7.45 2.29
N VAL A 75 0.72 8.24 1.48
CA VAL A 75 1.12 9.61 1.10
C VAL A 75 1.22 10.51 2.33
N CYS A 76 0.21 10.51 3.21
CA CYS A 76 0.24 11.31 4.43
C CYS A 76 1.37 10.90 5.38
N ASN A 77 1.68 9.60 5.49
CA ASN A 77 2.76 9.11 6.35
C ASN A 77 4.14 9.45 5.77
N ALA A 78 4.32 9.36 4.46
CA ALA A 78 5.54 9.80 3.79
C ALA A 78 5.80 11.29 4.08
N PHE A 79 4.77 12.14 3.97
CA PHE A 79 4.88 13.56 4.33
C PHE A 79 5.29 13.76 5.79
N LYS A 80 4.64 13.07 6.73
CA LYS A 80 4.97 13.17 8.17
C LYS A 80 6.44 12.81 8.44
N SER A 81 6.92 11.75 7.81
CA SER A 81 8.32 11.30 7.94
C SER A 81 9.33 12.30 7.35
N LEU A 82 8.94 13.09 6.36
CA LEU A 82 9.80 14.15 5.80
C LEU A 82 9.81 15.38 6.70
N LYS A 83 8.64 15.78 7.22
CA LYS A 83 8.51 16.89 8.17
C LYS A 83 9.36 16.64 9.43
N SER A 84 9.37 15.41 9.95
CA SER A 84 10.20 15.07 11.11
C SER A 84 11.71 15.20 10.83
N LYS A 85 12.14 15.04 9.57
CA LYS A 85 13.54 15.21 9.14
C LYS A 85 13.93 16.68 8.91
N LYS A 86 13.05 17.65 9.22
CA LYS A 86 13.22 19.10 8.97
C LYS A 86 13.59 19.45 7.52
N THR A 87 13.30 18.55 6.57
CA THR A 87 13.48 18.84 5.14
C THR A 87 12.40 19.81 4.71
N LYS A 88 12.80 21.00 4.23
CA LYS A 88 11.89 22.10 3.85
C LYS A 88 11.11 21.82 2.56
N GLU A 89 11.57 20.89 1.76
CA GLU A 89 10.94 20.51 0.51
C GLU A 89 10.55 19.05 0.59
N LEU A 90 9.35 18.73 0.09
CA LEU A 90 9.09 17.35 -0.27
C LEU A 90 10.13 17.03 -1.35
N PRO A 91 11.12 16.14 -1.12
CA PRO A 91 11.84 15.59 -2.26
C PRO A 91 10.74 15.04 -3.16
N ARG A 92 10.89 15.18 -4.48
CA ARG A 92 9.99 14.63 -5.52
C ARG A 92 9.80 13.13 -5.30
N SER A 93 9.07 12.77 -4.25
CA SER A 93 9.04 11.46 -3.60
C SER A 93 8.05 10.67 -4.39
N THR A 94 8.53 10.31 -5.57
CA THR A 94 7.82 9.53 -6.53
C THR A 94 7.78 8.12 -5.94
N PHE A 95 6.58 7.62 -5.72
CA PHE A 95 6.36 6.21 -5.46
C PHE A 95 6.76 5.48 -6.73
N LYS A 96 7.79 4.63 -6.64
CA LYS A 96 8.26 3.83 -7.76
C LYS A 96 7.21 2.75 -8.05
N PRO A 97 7.09 2.27 -9.30
CA PRO A 97 6.19 1.15 -9.62
C PRO A 97 6.47 -0.12 -8.80
N THR A 98 7.68 -0.26 -8.25
CA THR A 98 8.11 -1.36 -7.38
C THR A 98 8.01 -1.05 -5.88
N SER A 99 7.42 0.09 -5.51
CA SER A 99 7.26 0.48 -4.11
C SER A 99 6.39 -0.53 -3.34
N SER A 100 6.69 -0.70 -2.05
CA SER A 100 5.93 -1.58 -1.17
C SER A 100 4.46 -1.13 -1.07
N VAL A 101 3.55 -2.10 -1.12
CA VAL A 101 2.12 -1.87 -0.98
C VAL A 101 1.68 -2.27 0.42
N HIS A 102 0.92 -1.39 1.07
CA HIS A 102 0.35 -1.70 2.39
C HIS A 102 -0.97 -2.44 2.26
N TYR A 103 -0.99 -3.66 2.79
CA TYR A 103 -2.22 -4.43 3.00
C TYR A 103 -2.67 -4.34 4.46
N ASP A 104 -3.97 -4.17 4.68
CA ASP A 104 -4.60 -4.13 6.00
C ASP A 104 -5.59 -5.30 6.17
N LYS A 105 -6.24 -5.37 7.34
CA LYS A 105 -7.19 -6.45 7.70
C LYS A 105 -8.35 -6.68 6.71
N ARG A 106 -8.60 -5.76 5.78
CA ARG A 106 -9.63 -5.89 4.73
C ARG A 106 -9.04 -6.21 3.35
N THR A 107 -7.74 -6.03 3.16
CA THR A 107 -7.06 -6.29 1.88
C THR A 107 -6.14 -7.50 1.92
N TYR A 108 -5.93 -8.10 3.09
CA TYR A 108 -5.43 -9.47 3.21
C TYR A 108 -6.18 -10.26 4.27
N SER A 109 -6.06 -11.59 4.20
CA SER A 109 -6.37 -12.51 5.29
C SER A 109 -5.34 -13.63 5.33
N PHE A 110 -5.08 -14.15 6.53
CA PHE A 110 -4.17 -15.26 6.77
C PHE A 110 -4.99 -16.53 7.03
N LYS A 111 -4.60 -17.66 6.44
CA LYS A 111 -5.19 -18.97 6.73
C LYS A 111 -4.16 -20.07 6.45
N GLU A 112 -3.91 -20.93 7.45
CA GLU A 112 -3.19 -22.21 7.28
C GLU A 112 -1.86 -22.09 6.50
N GLY A 113 -0.98 -21.17 6.90
CA GLY A 113 0.32 -20.99 6.24
C GLY A 113 0.25 -20.36 4.85
N ALA A 114 -0.92 -19.82 4.45
CA ALA A 114 -1.11 -19.05 3.23
C ALA A 114 -1.71 -17.66 3.50
N LEU A 115 -1.44 -16.75 2.57
CA LEU A 115 -1.94 -15.38 2.57
C LEU A 115 -2.91 -15.20 1.40
N SER A 116 -4.14 -14.80 1.68
CA SER A 116 -5.05 -14.30 0.65
C SER A 116 -4.83 -12.80 0.51
N LEU A 117 -4.36 -12.35 -0.65
CA LEU A 117 -4.10 -10.95 -0.96
C LEU A 117 -5.08 -10.40 -1.97
N TYR A 118 -5.50 -9.16 -1.77
CA TYR A 118 -6.15 -8.36 -2.80
C TYR A 118 -5.24 -8.18 -4.03
N THR A 119 -5.83 -8.27 -5.22
CA THR A 119 -5.24 -7.86 -6.49
C THR A 119 -6.25 -7.06 -7.31
N LEU A 120 -5.83 -6.53 -8.46
CA LEU A 120 -6.73 -5.84 -9.39
C LEU A 120 -7.80 -6.78 -9.99
N SER A 121 -7.55 -8.10 -9.97
CA SER A 121 -8.42 -9.13 -10.55
C SER A 121 -9.11 -10.00 -9.49
N GLY A 122 -9.29 -9.47 -8.27
CA GLY A 122 -9.83 -10.23 -7.13
C GLY A 122 -8.73 -10.69 -6.18
N ARG A 123 -9.03 -11.67 -5.32
CA ARG A 123 -8.04 -12.16 -4.34
C ARG A 123 -7.29 -13.38 -4.87
N ILE A 124 -5.99 -13.43 -4.60
CA ILE A 124 -5.14 -14.61 -4.85
C ILE A 124 -4.64 -15.18 -3.53
N VAL A 125 -4.45 -16.50 -3.48
CA VAL A 125 -3.88 -17.19 -2.32
C VAL A 125 -2.43 -17.55 -2.61
N LEU A 126 -1.54 -17.21 -1.68
CA LEU A 126 -0.10 -17.35 -1.80
C LEU A 126 0.45 -18.13 -0.60
N PRO A 127 1.12 -19.27 -0.81
CA PRO A 127 1.81 -19.96 0.27
C PRO A 127 2.92 -19.08 0.85
N MET A 128 3.11 -19.15 2.16
CA MET A 128 4.23 -18.51 2.84
C MET A 128 5.36 -19.51 3.07
N ALA A 129 6.59 -19.10 2.78
CA ALA A 129 7.77 -19.82 3.21
C ALA A 129 8.04 -19.48 4.69
N LEU A 130 7.48 -20.28 5.60
CA LEU A 130 7.61 -20.11 7.04
C LEU A 130 8.80 -20.90 7.59
N GLY A 131 9.74 -20.22 8.24
CA GLY A 131 10.75 -20.87 9.08
C GLY A 131 10.17 -21.32 10.43
N GLU A 132 10.86 -22.21 11.14
CA GLU A 132 10.41 -22.72 12.46
C GLU A 132 10.00 -21.62 13.45
N PRO A 133 10.77 -20.53 13.64
CA PRO A 133 10.35 -19.45 14.54
C PRO A 133 9.06 -18.76 14.08
N GLN A 134 8.80 -18.71 12.77
CA GLN A 134 7.62 -18.01 12.24
C GLN A 134 6.34 -18.84 12.41
N LYS A 135 6.45 -20.18 12.41
CA LYS A 135 5.32 -21.09 12.65
C LYS A 135 4.79 -21.01 14.08
N GLU A 136 5.64 -20.69 15.05
CA GLU A 136 5.23 -20.56 16.46
C GLU A 136 4.40 -19.27 16.72
N TYR A 137 4.52 -18.27 15.84
CA TYR A 137 3.92 -16.96 16.04
C TYR A 137 2.76 -16.61 15.10
N LEU A 138 2.38 -17.48 14.16
CA LEU A 138 1.37 -17.25 13.11
C LEU A 138 0.29 -18.33 13.11
#